data_AF-A0A9J7KQ40-F1
#
_entry.id   AF-A0A9J7KQ40-F1
#
_cell.length_a   1.000
_cell.length_b   1.000
_cell.length_c   1.000
_cell.angle_alpha   90.00
_cell.angle_beta   90.00
_cell.angle_gamma   90.00
#
_symmetry.space_group_name_H-M   'P 1'
#
loop_
_entity.id
_entity.type
_entity.pdbx_description
1 polymer ?
#
loop_
_entity_poly.entity_id
_entity_poly.type
_entity_poly.pdbx_seq_one_letter_code
_entity_poly.pdbx_strand_id
1 'polypeptide(L)'
;MKIEDIVREKGFEVSPLRLKLCFWKGIFCTPMNFTHSFNYFGNCYTFNADENNPLKQTMEGSGNGFMAFLDIIVDDYTENYFTGGVSEIGLKLLVHDPREPAIMDTQGIALAPGNHAFIAIKRTLYENHVPPWGVCEDRQLEYYDTYTLPACYLECRSKHIVANCACRPFYLPGTAPSCDPITMFTCVREVLA
;
A
#
# COMPACT_ATOMS: atom_id res chain seq x y z
N MET A 1 7.86 12.78 -19.78
CA MET A 1 6.92 12.82 -18.65
C MET A 1 6.85 11.41 -18.10
N LYS A 2 7.14 11.22 -16.80
CA LYS A 2 7.15 9.87 -16.22
C LYS A 2 5.73 9.51 -15.78
N ILE A 3 5.40 8.21 -15.77
CA ILE A 3 4.09 7.75 -15.30
C ILE A 3 3.85 8.13 -13.84
N GLU A 4 4.89 8.04 -13.00
CA GLU A 4 4.81 8.38 -11.58
C GLU A 4 4.31 9.81 -11.33
N ASP A 5 4.69 10.77 -12.18
CA ASP A 5 4.24 12.16 -12.08
C ASP A 5 2.73 12.27 -12.37
N ILE A 6 2.26 11.57 -13.40
CA ILE A 6 0.84 11.55 -13.80
C ILE A 6 0.00 10.88 -12.71
N VAL A 7 0.46 9.73 -12.20
CA VAL A 7 -0.24 9.01 -11.11
C VAL A 7 -0.27 9.89 -9.86
N ARG A 8 0.82 10.59 -9.55
CA ARG A 8 0.87 11.51 -8.41
C ARG A 8 -0.15 12.65 -8.54
N GLU A 9 -0.23 13.27 -9.72
CA GLU A 9 -1.07 14.44 -9.98
C GLU A 9 -2.56 14.07 -10.15
N LYS A 10 -2.85 13.00 -10.89
CA LYS A 10 -4.23 12.62 -11.25
C LYS A 10 -4.83 11.56 -10.34
N GLY A 11 -4.02 10.87 -9.56
CA GLY A 11 -4.49 9.85 -8.62
C GLY A 11 -5.23 10.45 -7.43
N PHE A 12 -5.90 9.59 -6.67
CA PHE A 12 -6.57 9.98 -5.43
C PHE A 12 -5.58 10.68 -4.47
N GLU A 13 -6.06 11.72 -3.80
CA GLU A 13 -5.28 12.46 -2.79
C GLU A 13 -6.08 12.65 -1.51
N VAL A 14 -5.49 12.28 -0.37
CA VAL A 14 -6.08 12.60 0.94
C VAL A 14 -5.94 14.10 1.17
N SER A 15 -7.05 14.83 1.03
CA SER A 15 -7.14 16.27 1.24
C SER A 15 -8.20 16.60 2.29
N PRO A 16 -8.24 17.83 2.84
CA PRO A 16 -9.28 18.23 3.78
C PRO A 16 -10.70 18.14 3.21
N LEU A 17 -10.85 18.19 1.88
CA LEU A 17 -12.13 18.00 1.22
C LEU A 17 -12.57 16.53 1.21
N ARG A 18 -11.61 15.59 1.13
CA ARG A 18 -11.89 14.14 1.03
C ARG A 18 -11.94 13.46 2.39
N LEU A 19 -11.04 13.82 3.31
CA LEU A 19 -11.02 13.33 4.68
C LEU A 19 -11.97 14.16 5.55
N LYS A 20 -13.26 13.80 5.56
CA LYS A 20 -14.28 14.58 6.29
C LYS A 20 -14.11 14.50 7.80
N LEU A 21 -13.69 13.34 8.31
CA LEU A 21 -13.42 13.11 9.73
C LEU A 21 -12.21 12.21 9.90
N CYS A 22 -11.40 12.48 10.92
CA CYS A 22 -10.23 11.68 11.28
C CYS A 22 -9.98 11.83 12.78
N PHE A 23 -9.91 10.69 13.49
CA PHE A 23 -9.57 10.63 14.90
C PHE A 23 -8.58 9.51 15.19
N TRP A 24 -7.65 9.79 16.10
CA TRP A 24 -6.82 8.80 16.77
C TRP A 24 -6.93 9.00 18.27
N LYS A 25 -7.45 8.01 18.99
CA LYS A 25 -7.70 8.12 20.45
C LYS A 25 -8.53 9.36 20.83
N GLY A 26 -9.53 9.68 20.03
CA GLY A 26 -10.36 10.88 20.19
C GLY A 26 -9.69 12.22 19.86
N ILE A 27 -8.42 12.23 19.46
CA ILE A 27 -7.71 13.43 19.00
C ILE A 27 -7.87 13.56 17.49
N PHE A 28 -8.22 14.76 17.02
CA PHE A 28 -8.34 15.04 15.59
C PHE A 28 -7.01 14.80 14.86
N CYS A 29 -7.08 14.08 13.75
CA CYS A 29 -5.98 13.97 12.79
C CYS A 29 -6.29 14.72 11.49
N THR A 30 -5.24 14.98 10.73
CA THR A 30 -5.31 15.75 9.48
C THR A 30 -4.69 14.94 8.35
N PRO A 31 -4.86 15.36 7.08
CA PRO A 31 -4.14 14.75 5.96
C PRO A 31 -2.61 14.69 6.13
N MET A 32 -2.02 15.59 6.93
CA MET A 32 -0.58 15.59 7.20
C MET A 32 -0.10 14.37 8.03
N ASN A 33 -1.03 13.66 8.69
CA ASN A 33 -0.72 12.43 9.43
C ASN A 33 -0.64 11.19 8.52
N PHE A 34 -0.82 11.36 7.21
CA PHE A 34 -0.73 10.30 6.23
C PHE A 34 0.52 10.47 5.37
N THR A 35 1.29 9.41 5.24
CA THR A 35 2.43 9.36 4.33
C THR A 35 2.00 8.77 3.01
N HIS A 36 2.31 9.45 1.90
CA HIS A 36 2.04 8.94 0.56
C HIS A 36 3.03 7.84 0.19
N SER A 37 2.52 6.81 -0.48
CA SER A 37 3.31 5.77 -1.13
C SER A 37 2.64 5.36 -2.45
N PHE A 38 3.42 4.78 -3.36
CA PHE A 38 2.86 4.15 -4.55
C PHE A 38 2.62 2.67 -4.29
N ASN A 39 1.47 2.18 -4.74
CA ASN A 39 1.16 0.76 -4.81
C ASN A 39 0.67 0.39 -6.21
N TYR A 40 0.36 -0.88 -6.43
CA TYR A 40 -0.23 -1.38 -7.67
C TYR A 40 -1.47 -0.57 -8.10
N PHE A 41 -2.26 -0.09 -7.14
CA PHE A 41 -3.45 0.75 -7.36
C PHE A 41 -3.18 2.25 -7.56
N GLY A 42 -1.92 2.69 -7.61
CA GLY A 42 -1.56 4.10 -7.77
C GLY A 42 -1.22 4.77 -6.43
N ASN A 43 -1.82 5.93 -6.15
CA ASN A 43 -1.58 6.68 -4.91
C ASN A 43 -2.21 5.96 -3.71
N CYS A 44 -1.40 5.66 -2.69
CA CYS A 44 -1.83 5.12 -1.41
C CYS A 44 -1.35 6.01 -0.26
N TYR A 45 -2.02 5.89 0.88
CA TYR A 45 -1.80 6.74 2.04
C TYR A 45 -1.76 5.90 3.32
N THR A 46 -0.64 5.96 4.04
CA THR A 46 -0.42 5.19 5.26
C THR A 46 -0.51 6.12 6.46
N PHE A 47 -1.48 5.87 7.33
CA PHE A 47 -1.54 6.50 8.65
C PHE A 47 -0.52 5.83 9.59
N ASN A 48 0.15 6.63 10.44
CA ASN A 48 1.15 6.13 11.40
C ASN A 48 2.33 5.38 10.75
N ALA A 49 2.86 5.94 9.65
CA ALA A 49 3.97 5.35 8.90
C ALA A 49 5.36 5.56 9.54
N ASP A 50 5.51 6.51 10.47
CA ASP A 50 6.80 6.77 11.12
C ASP A 50 7.13 5.66 12.14
N GLU A 51 8.06 4.79 11.75
CA GLU A 51 8.55 3.70 12.60
C GLU A 51 9.32 4.20 13.85
N ASN A 52 9.90 5.40 13.80
CA ASN A 52 10.70 5.94 14.90
C ASN A 52 9.81 6.56 15.98
N ASN A 53 8.65 7.11 15.60
CA ASN A 53 7.68 7.72 16.51
C ASN A 53 6.27 7.12 16.34
N PRO A 54 6.09 5.80 16.59
CA PRO A 54 4.82 5.15 16.32
C PRO A 54 3.76 5.58 17.34
N LEU A 55 2.57 5.88 16.84
CA LEU A 55 1.37 6.06 17.63
C LEU A 55 0.95 4.71 18.24
N LYS A 56 0.81 4.66 19.56
CA LYS A 56 0.48 3.44 20.31
C LYS A 56 -0.89 3.53 20.94
N GLN A 57 -1.69 2.49 20.72
CA GLN A 57 -2.94 2.27 21.44
C GLN A 57 -2.64 1.53 22.74
N THR A 58 -3.08 2.08 23.87
CA THR A 58 -2.85 1.54 25.22
C THR A 58 -4.08 0.88 25.83
N MET A 59 -5.25 1.15 25.28
CA MET A 59 -6.55 0.62 25.73
C MET A 59 -7.35 0.17 24.51
N GLU A 60 -8.12 -0.91 24.67
CA GLU A 60 -9.06 -1.41 23.67
C GLU A 60 -10.29 -0.49 23.50
N GLY A 61 -11.05 -0.74 22.44
CA GLY A 61 -12.29 -0.02 22.13
C GLY A 61 -12.19 0.87 20.89
N SER A 62 -13.32 1.04 20.19
CA SER A 62 -13.40 1.76 18.91
C SER A 62 -13.02 3.24 19.02
N GLY A 63 -13.23 3.89 20.17
CA GLY A 63 -12.82 5.28 20.42
C GLY A 63 -11.32 5.47 20.69
N ASN A 64 -10.60 4.39 21.04
CA ASN A 64 -9.18 4.42 21.35
C ASN A 64 -8.30 4.05 20.14
N GLY A 65 -8.91 3.74 19.00
CA GLY A 65 -8.21 3.40 17.77
C GLY A 65 -8.19 4.54 16.75
N PHE A 66 -7.94 4.14 15.49
CA PHE A 66 -8.06 4.99 14.32
C PHE A 66 -9.51 4.97 13.79
N MET A 67 -10.06 6.13 13.53
CA MET A 67 -11.38 6.30 12.91
C MET A 67 -11.26 7.37 11.82
N ALA A 68 -11.74 7.07 10.61
CA ALA A 68 -11.78 8.04 9.53
C ALA A 68 -13.07 7.91 8.73
N PHE A 69 -13.54 9.05 8.23
CA PHE A 69 -14.61 9.14 7.24
C PHE A 69 -14.02 9.76 5.98
N LEU A 70 -13.95 8.96 4.92
CA LEU A 70 -13.40 9.37 3.63
C LEU A 70 -14.50 9.42 2.58
N ASP A 71 -14.44 10.47 1.77
CA ASP A 71 -15.19 10.61 0.54
C ASP A 71 -14.33 10.06 -0.62
N ILE A 72 -14.79 8.96 -1.21
CA ILE A 72 -14.09 8.27 -2.29
C ILE A 72 -14.36 8.87 -3.67
N ILE A 73 -15.31 9.82 -3.78
CA ILE A 73 -15.67 10.52 -5.02
C ILE A 73 -15.92 9.54 -6.18
N VAL A 74 -16.99 8.76 -6.07
CA VAL A 74 -17.35 7.74 -7.07
C VAL A 74 -17.52 8.35 -8.47
N ASP A 75 -17.97 9.60 -8.56
CA ASP A 75 -18.18 10.29 -9.84
C ASP A 75 -16.89 10.56 -10.64
N ASP A 76 -15.72 10.53 -9.99
CA ASP A 76 -14.40 10.74 -10.62
C ASP A 76 -13.76 9.43 -11.12
N TYR A 77 -14.42 8.29 -10.95
CA TYR A 77 -13.88 7.00 -11.39
C TYR A 77 -13.78 6.94 -12.92
N THR A 78 -12.60 6.60 -13.43
CA THR A 78 -12.32 6.54 -14.87
C THR A 78 -12.45 5.12 -15.44
N GLU A 79 -12.37 4.11 -14.59
CA GLU A 79 -12.43 2.69 -14.96
C GLU A 79 -13.85 2.14 -14.75
N ASN A 80 -14.31 1.33 -15.70
CA ASN A 80 -15.57 0.59 -15.60
C ASN A 80 -15.42 -0.82 -16.19
N TYR A 81 -16.48 -1.62 -16.06
CA TYR A 81 -16.49 -3.01 -16.54
C TYR A 81 -16.11 -3.15 -18.03
N PHE A 82 -16.40 -2.16 -18.87
CA PHE A 82 -16.17 -2.21 -20.32
C PHE A 82 -14.78 -1.70 -20.74
N THR A 83 -14.17 -0.79 -19.97
CA THR A 83 -12.85 -0.22 -20.29
C THR A 83 -11.70 -1.11 -19.85
N GLY A 84 -11.97 -2.13 -19.02
CA GLY A 84 -10.93 -2.88 -18.32
C GLY A 84 -10.36 -2.09 -17.13
N GLY A 85 -9.65 -2.79 -16.25
CA GLY A 85 -9.11 -2.23 -15.00
C GLY A 85 -9.78 -2.80 -13.74
N VAL A 86 -9.76 -2.02 -12.67
CA VAL A 86 -10.35 -2.31 -11.36
C VAL A 86 -11.74 -1.67 -11.30
N SER A 87 -12.77 -2.43 -11.65
CA SER A 87 -14.17 -1.96 -11.62
C SER A 87 -14.80 -1.94 -10.21
N GLU A 88 -14.01 -2.18 -9.17
CA GLU A 88 -14.46 -2.23 -7.78
C GLU A 88 -14.64 -0.81 -7.24
N ILE A 89 -15.78 -0.53 -6.61
CA ILE A 89 -16.05 0.76 -5.95
C ILE A 89 -15.84 0.58 -4.44
N GLY A 90 -14.92 1.36 -3.87
CA GLY A 90 -14.60 1.30 -2.46
C GLY A 90 -13.12 1.58 -2.17
N LEU A 91 -12.69 1.17 -0.98
CA LEU A 91 -11.31 1.30 -0.51
C LEU A 91 -10.71 -0.10 -0.30
N LYS A 92 -9.40 -0.24 -0.50
CA LYS A 92 -8.64 -1.36 0.05
C LYS A 92 -7.84 -0.87 1.25
N LEU A 93 -7.91 -1.61 2.35
CA LEU A 93 -7.19 -1.31 3.59
C LEU A 93 -6.27 -2.48 3.95
N LEU A 94 -5.04 -2.16 4.34
CA LEU A 94 -4.11 -3.12 4.93
C LEU A 94 -3.60 -2.57 6.26
N VAL A 95 -3.60 -3.41 7.29
CA VAL A 95 -2.92 -3.15 8.56
C VAL A 95 -1.64 -3.97 8.57
N HIS A 96 -0.50 -3.32 8.64
CA HIS A 96 0.82 -3.96 8.59
C HIS A 96 1.80 -3.29 9.58
N ASP A 97 2.96 -3.93 9.82
CA ASP A 97 4.04 -3.33 10.62
C ASP A 97 4.68 -2.18 9.81
N PRO A 98 5.04 -1.04 10.43
CA PRO A 98 5.64 0.10 9.72
C PRO A 98 6.92 -0.24 8.94
N ARG A 99 7.66 -1.28 9.36
CA ARG A 99 8.89 -1.75 8.69
C ARG A 99 8.63 -2.62 7.46
N GLU A 100 7.37 -3.04 7.26
CA GLU A 100 6.97 -3.92 6.17
C GLU A 100 6.31 -3.10 5.07
N PRO A 101 6.72 -3.22 3.80
CA PRO A 101 6.05 -2.53 2.70
C PRO A 101 4.67 -3.14 2.45
N ALA A 102 3.70 -2.28 2.15
CA ALA A 102 2.32 -2.70 1.88
C ALA A 102 2.19 -3.42 0.52
N ILE A 103 1.60 -4.61 0.50
CA ILE A 103 1.23 -5.33 -0.73
C ILE A 103 -0.29 -5.37 -0.84
N MET A 104 -0.88 -4.30 -1.38
CA MET A 104 -2.33 -4.09 -1.39
C MET A 104 -3.08 -5.06 -2.32
N ASP A 105 -2.43 -5.55 -3.38
CA ASP A 105 -3.03 -6.48 -4.36
C ASP A 105 -3.28 -7.88 -3.78
N THR A 106 -2.51 -8.30 -2.77
CA THR A 106 -2.64 -9.64 -2.17
C THR A 106 -3.12 -9.65 -0.71
N GLN A 107 -2.82 -8.61 0.07
CA GLN A 107 -3.12 -8.57 1.52
C GLN A 107 -4.24 -7.59 1.90
N GLY A 108 -4.72 -6.77 0.96
CA GLY A 108 -5.72 -5.74 1.23
C GLY A 108 -7.13 -6.30 1.49
N ILE A 109 -7.81 -5.69 2.47
CA ILE A 109 -9.22 -5.92 2.77
C ILE A 109 -10.06 -4.89 1.99
N ALA A 110 -11.02 -5.35 1.20
CA ALA A 110 -11.95 -4.47 0.47
C ALA A 110 -13.05 -3.93 1.39
N LEU A 111 -13.30 -2.61 1.33
CA LEU A 111 -14.31 -1.89 2.09
C LEU A 111 -15.26 -1.19 1.13
N ALA A 112 -16.53 -1.59 1.18
CA ALA A 112 -17.59 -0.97 0.40
C ALA A 112 -18.00 0.40 0.99
N PRO A 113 -18.35 1.39 0.14
CA PRO A 113 -18.90 2.64 0.61
C PRO A 113 -20.29 2.47 1.22
N GLY A 114 -20.77 3.51 1.93
CA GLY A 114 -22.11 3.53 2.53
C GLY A 114 -22.25 2.76 3.85
N ASN A 115 -21.17 2.15 4.34
CA ASN A 115 -21.15 1.40 5.59
C ASN A 115 -20.10 1.95 6.57
N HIS A 116 -20.40 1.90 7.87
CA HIS A 116 -19.42 2.11 8.93
C HIS A 116 -18.78 0.76 9.29
N ALA A 117 -17.56 0.53 8.77
CA ALA A 117 -16.83 -0.72 8.99
C ALA A 117 -15.99 -0.66 10.28
N PHE A 118 -16.24 -1.59 11.21
CA PHE A 118 -15.40 -1.79 12.40
C PHE A 118 -14.44 -2.96 12.17
N ILE A 119 -13.14 -2.68 12.24
CA ILE A 119 -12.08 -3.68 12.02
C ILE A 119 -11.36 -3.91 13.34
N ALA A 120 -11.69 -5.03 14.00
CA ALA A 120 -11.01 -5.45 15.22
C ALA A 120 -9.64 -6.06 14.87
N ILE A 121 -8.58 -5.56 15.49
CA ILE A 121 -7.20 -5.98 15.22
C ILE A 121 -6.66 -6.72 16.44
N LYS A 122 -5.99 -7.87 16.21
CA LYS A 122 -5.22 -8.59 17.21
C LYS A 122 -3.77 -8.69 16.74
N ARG A 123 -2.83 -8.21 17.55
CA ARG A 123 -1.39 -8.37 17.28
C ARG A 123 -0.94 -9.77 17.69
N THR A 124 -0.38 -10.51 16.74
CA THR A 124 0.32 -11.77 16.99
C THR A 124 1.80 -11.56 16.67
N LEU A 125 2.68 -11.95 17.59
CA LEU A 125 4.12 -12.00 17.36
C LEU A 125 4.52 -13.46 17.10
N TYR A 126 5.25 -13.68 16.02
CA TYR A 126 5.80 -14.98 15.66
C TYR A 126 7.31 -14.96 15.84
N GLU A 127 7.83 -15.94 16.57
CA GLU A 127 9.26 -16.20 16.72
C GLU A 127 9.54 -17.61 16.18
N ASN A 128 10.14 -17.68 15.00
CA ASN A 128 10.40 -18.94 14.30
C ASN A 128 11.89 -19.31 14.40
N HIS A 129 12.19 -20.60 14.35
CA HIS A 129 13.57 -21.09 14.37
C HIS A 129 14.23 -21.07 12.97
N VAL A 130 15.54 -20.83 12.97
CA VAL A 130 16.42 -20.98 11.81
C VAL A 130 16.82 -22.46 11.61
N PRO A 131 17.38 -22.86 10.45
CA PRO A 131 17.91 -24.20 10.24
C PRO A 131 18.91 -24.62 11.34
N PRO A 132 18.90 -25.90 11.79
CA PRO A 132 18.13 -27.04 11.27
C PRO A 132 16.68 -27.20 11.80
N TRP A 133 16.25 -26.41 12.78
CA TRP A 133 14.93 -26.59 13.43
C TRP A 133 13.77 -25.88 12.73
N GLY A 134 14.07 -24.99 11.80
CA GLY A 134 13.11 -24.35 10.93
C GLY A 134 13.73 -23.94 9.60
N VAL A 135 13.00 -23.13 8.85
CA VAL A 135 13.37 -22.68 7.49
C VAL A 135 13.40 -21.15 7.39
N CYS A 136 13.34 -20.45 8.53
CA CYS A 136 13.47 -19.01 8.51
C CYS A 136 14.91 -18.62 8.18
N GLU A 137 15.02 -17.67 7.26
CA GLU A 137 16.28 -17.07 6.83
C GLU A 137 16.12 -15.56 6.92
N ASP A 138 17.17 -14.89 7.38
CA ASP A 138 17.30 -13.45 7.28
C ASP A 138 18.19 -13.14 6.08
N ARG A 139 17.65 -12.46 5.08
CA ARG A 139 18.34 -12.16 3.83
C ARG A 139 18.55 -10.66 3.73
N GLN A 140 19.76 -10.26 3.38
CA GLN A 140 20.03 -8.87 3.03
C GLN A 140 19.32 -8.53 1.73
N LEU A 141 18.49 -7.50 1.78
CA LEU A 141 17.78 -6.93 0.63
C LEU A 141 18.55 -5.71 0.12
N GLU A 142 18.40 -5.41 -1.17
CA GLU A 142 19.09 -4.29 -1.82
C GLU A 142 18.30 -2.98 -1.66
N TYR A 143 16.97 -3.06 -1.61
CA TYR A 143 16.09 -1.87 -1.61
C TYR A 143 15.32 -1.66 -0.32
N TYR A 144 15.57 -2.48 0.71
CA TYR A 144 14.91 -2.39 2.01
C TYR A 144 15.92 -2.66 3.13
N ASP A 145 15.84 -1.87 4.21
CA ASP A 145 16.75 -1.98 5.36
C ASP A 145 16.45 -3.18 6.26
N THR A 146 15.19 -3.61 6.30
CA THR A 146 14.73 -4.74 7.13
C THR A 146 14.15 -5.84 6.24
N TYR A 147 14.61 -7.08 6.45
CA TYR A 147 14.02 -8.24 5.79
C TYR A 147 12.59 -8.47 6.29
N THR A 148 11.65 -8.42 5.36
CA THR A 148 10.28 -8.90 5.55
C THR A 148 9.91 -9.72 4.33
N LEU A 149 8.93 -10.61 4.48
CA LEU A 149 8.51 -11.45 3.36
C LEU A 149 7.93 -10.59 2.19
N PRO A 150 7.10 -9.55 2.44
CA PRO A 150 6.71 -8.58 1.42
C PRO A 150 7.85 -7.84 0.75
N ALA A 151 8.83 -7.34 1.52
CA ALA A 151 9.99 -6.66 0.96
C ALA A 151 10.77 -7.57 0.00
N CYS A 152 11.00 -8.83 0.40
CA CYS A 152 11.63 -9.85 -0.43
C CYS A 152 10.84 -10.10 -1.73
N TYR A 153 9.51 -10.23 -1.65
CA TYR A 153 8.68 -10.42 -2.84
C TYR A 153 8.69 -9.22 -3.79
N LEU A 154 8.58 -8.00 -3.27
CA LEU A 154 8.61 -6.79 -4.09
C LEU A 154 9.97 -6.59 -4.77
N GLU A 155 11.06 -6.86 -4.07
CA GLU A 155 12.41 -6.83 -4.65
C GLU A 155 12.59 -7.90 -5.73
N CYS A 156 12.17 -9.14 -5.46
CA CYS A 156 12.20 -10.23 -6.44
C CYS A 156 11.40 -9.87 -7.70
N ARG A 157 10.18 -9.34 -7.52
CA ARG A 157 9.31 -8.89 -8.64
C ARG A 157 9.98 -7.77 -9.43
N SER A 158 10.58 -6.80 -8.77
CA SER A 158 11.30 -5.71 -9.42
C SER A 158 12.49 -6.23 -10.24
N LYS A 159 13.36 -7.04 -9.64
CA LYS A 159 14.53 -7.64 -10.30
C LYS A 159 14.12 -8.49 -11.51
N HIS A 160 13.06 -9.27 -11.38
CA HIS A 160 12.53 -10.08 -12.48
C HIS A 160 12.06 -9.23 -13.66
N ILE A 161 11.32 -8.14 -13.40
CA ILE A 161 10.84 -7.25 -14.47
C ILE A 161 12.00 -6.48 -15.11
N VAL A 162 12.93 -5.96 -14.31
CA VAL A 162 14.09 -5.23 -14.84
C VAL A 162 14.95 -6.13 -15.73
N ALA A 163 15.13 -7.40 -15.36
CA ALA A 163 15.88 -8.36 -16.17
C ALA A 163 15.24 -8.65 -17.55
N ASN A 164 13.90 -8.61 -17.65
CA ASN A 164 13.17 -8.95 -18.88
C ASN A 164 12.73 -7.73 -19.72
N CYS A 165 12.40 -6.62 -19.06
CA CYS A 165 11.83 -5.42 -19.69
C CYS A 165 12.74 -4.18 -19.62
N ALA A 166 13.90 -4.27 -18.93
CA ALA A 166 14.86 -3.18 -18.77
C ALA A 166 14.29 -1.88 -18.14
N CYS A 167 13.15 -1.98 -17.45
CA CYS A 167 12.49 -0.87 -16.78
C CYS A 167 11.82 -1.34 -15.48
N ARG A 168 11.43 -0.40 -14.62
CA ARG A 168 10.77 -0.64 -13.34
C ARG A 168 9.38 0.02 -13.31
N PRO A 169 8.30 -0.71 -12.97
CA PRO A 169 7.01 -0.10 -12.65
C PRO A 169 7.11 0.89 -11.49
N PHE A 170 6.34 1.99 -11.55
CA PHE A 170 6.44 3.08 -10.56
C PHE A 170 6.23 2.63 -9.11
N TYR A 171 5.44 1.57 -8.89
CA TYR A 171 5.07 1.03 -7.57
C TYR A 171 6.03 -0.03 -7.01
N LEU A 172 7.10 -0.39 -7.71
CA LEU A 172 8.09 -1.38 -7.25
C LEU A 172 9.38 -0.71 -6.74
N PRO A 173 10.15 -1.33 -5.85
CA PRO A 173 11.42 -0.77 -5.39
C PRO A 173 12.50 -0.83 -6.47
N GLY A 174 13.56 -0.01 -6.36
CA GLY A 174 14.76 -0.10 -7.18
C GLY A 174 15.14 1.17 -7.95
N THR A 175 16.29 1.14 -8.61
CA THR A 175 16.94 2.31 -9.24
C THR A 175 16.82 2.34 -10.76
N ALA A 176 16.28 1.28 -11.38
CA ALA A 176 16.04 1.22 -12.81
C ALA A 176 15.03 2.28 -13.29
N PRO A 177 15.12 2.72 -14.56
CA PRO A 177 14.24 3.76 -15.10
C PRO A 177 12.78 3.33 -15.06
N SER A 178 11.87 4.28 -14.78
CA SER A 178 10.44 4.02 -14.73
C SER A 178 9.92 3.58 -16.11
N CYS A 179 9.14 2.50 -16.16
CA CYS A 179 8.53 2.00 -17.41
C CYS A 179 7.59 3.04 -18.03
N ASP A 180 7.55 3.11 -19.36
CA ASP A 180 6.54 3.86 -20.10
C ASP A 180 5.24 3.04 -20.25
N PRO A 181 4.10 3.68 -20.63
CA PRO A 181 2.81 3.00 -20.65
C PRO A 181 2.78 1.81 -21.61
N ILE A 182 3.47 1.88 -22.75
CA ILE A 182 3.48 0.79 -23.73
C ILE A 182 4.19 -0.40 -23.12
N THR A 183 5.39 -0.21 -22.57
CA THR A 183 6.17 -1.28 -21.96
C THR A 183 5.46 -1.92 -20.76
N MET A 184 4.70 -1.13 -19.98
CA MET A 184 3.85 -1.64 -18.90
C MET A 184 2.81 -2.64 -19.43
N PHE A 185 2.16 -2.36 -20.56
CA PHE A 185 1.13 -3.24 -21.12
C PHE A 185 1.69 -4.39 -21.96
N THR A 186 2.78 -4.19 -22.71
CA THR A 186 3.29 -5.17 -23.66
C THR A 186 4.36 -6.10 -23.11
N CYS A 187 5.08 -5.70 -22.05
CA CYS A 187 6.14 -6.51 -21.45
C CYS A 187 5.83 -6.85 -20.00
N VAL A 188 5.63 -5.84 -19.14
CA VAL A 188 5.48 -6.06 -17.69
C VAL A 188 4.28 -6.97 -17.40
N ARG A 189 3.16 -6.77 -18.08
CA ARG A 189 1.95 -7.61 -17.92
C ARG A 189 2.21 -9.07 -18.27
N GLU A 190 2.93 -9.35 -19.36
CA GLU A 190 3.25 -10.71 -19.80
C GLU A 190 4.27 -11.39 -18.87
N VAL A 191 5.27 -10.64 -18.40
CA VAL A 191 6.29 -11.15 -17.46
C VAL A 191 5.69 -11.50 -16.09
N LEU A 192 4.56 -10.91 -15.73
CA LEU A 192 3.88 -11.14 -14.46
C LEU A 192 2.62 -12.02 -14.57
N ALA A 193 2.27 -12.47 -15.78
CA ALA A 193 1.16 -13.39 -16.03
C ALA A 193 1.54 -14.83 -15.69
#